data_AF-A0A0K0DGP8-F1
#
_entry.id   AF-A0A0K0DGP8-F1
#
_cell.length_a   1.000
_cell.length_b   1.000
_cell.length_c   1.000
_cell.angle_alpha   90.00
_cell.angle_beta   90.00
_cell.angle_gamma   90.00
#
_symmetry.space_group_name_H-M   'P 1'
#
loop_
_entity.id
_entity.type
_entity.pdbx_description
1 polymer ?
#
loop_
_entity_poly.entity_id
_entity_poly.type
_entity_poly.pdbx_seq_one_letter_code
_entity_poly.pdbx_strand_id
1 'polypeptide(L)'
;MEAALNGLAGAVKQSATKEAIIQARDAVKTLATSEDVSIPFVREKCLAAFELAFDKGNDKAAHYAVEGVQALLRDTRFHSTSIESPNYNLPTQVLSSVTGVAQWNSQLQCHCLTLLVEMVCSAELRVSLQEVEECLELYMRVFGSTRDESARVSARAAVSQSITGYCSNRYSAAVSYTILKFSIMN
;
A
#
# COMPACT_ATOMS: atom_id res chain seq x y z
N MET A 1 4.93 -10.50 -5.64
CA MET A 1 5.27 -10.71 -4.21
C MET A 1 6.57 -11.49 -4.03
N GLU A 2 6.66 -12.76 -4.45
CA GLU A 2 7.86 -13.58 -4.23
C GLU A 2 9.15 -12.97 -4.80
N ALA A 3 9.10 -12.39 -6.01
CA ALA A 3 10.24 -11.72 -6.61
C ALA A 3 10.77 -10.55 -5.75
N ALA A 4 9.86 -9.75 -5.17
CA ALA A 4 10.21 -8.64 -4.29
C ALA A 4 10.88 -9.15 -2.99
N LEU A 5 10.29 -10.16 -2.33
CA LEU A 5 10.89 -10.80 -1.15
C LEU A 5 12.23 -11.47 -1.46
N ASN A 6 12.40 -12.01 -2.67
CA ASN A 6 13.65 -12.59 -3.17
C ASN A 6 14.75 -11.55 -3.35
N GLY A 7 14.44 -10.47 -4.06
CA GLY A 7 15.34 -9.33 -4.21
C GLY A 7 15.72 -8.71 -2.87
N LEU A 8 14.72 -8.53 -1.99
CA LEU A 8 14.91 -7.91 -0.68
C LEU A 8 15.88 -8.70 0.20
N ALA A 9 15.75 -10.03 0.28
CA ALA A 9 16.69 -10.84 1.07
C ALA A 9 18.15 -10.72 0.60
N GLY A 10 18.36 -10.53 -0.71
CA GLY A 10 19.69 -10.28 -1.27
C GLY A 10 20.22 -8.87 -1.02
N ALA A 11 19.35 -7.92 -0.65
CA ALA A 11 19.71 -6.52 -0.43
C ALA A 11 19.94 -6.17 1.05
N VAL A 12 19.44 -6.96 1.99
CA VAL A 12 19.51 -6.67 3.43
C VAL A 12 20.64 -7.42 4.15
N LYS A 13 21.22 -6.78 5.16
CA LYS A 13 22.29 -7.37 5.98
C LYS A 13 21.83 -7.70 7.40
N GLN A 14 20.90 -6.90 7.92
CA GLN A 14 20.39 -6.93 9.29
C GLN A 14 19.65 -8.26 9.59
N SER A 15 19.92 -8.85 10.75
CA SER A 15 19.32 -10.13 11.17
C SER A 15 17.80 -10.04 11.32
N ALA A 16 17.31 -9.02 12.02
CA ALA A 16 15.87 -8.83 12.23
C ALA A 16 15.09 -8.70 10.91
N THR A 17 15.63 -7.97 9.92
CA THR A 17 14.99 -7.85 8.60
C THR A 17 15.02 -9.18 7.85
N LYS A 18 16.09 -9.97 7.95
CA LYS A 18 16.15 -11.31 7.35
C LYS A 18 15.11 -12.26 7.95
N GLU A 19 14.95 -12.24 9.26
CA GLU A 19 13.93 -13.03 9.96
C GLU A 19 12.52 -12.63 9.50
N ALA A 20 12.23 -11.34 9.42
CA ALA A 20 10.95 -10.85 8.92
C ALA A 20 10.69 -11.29 7.47
N ILE A 21 11.71 -11.27 6.59
CA ILE A 21 11.58 -11.74 5.21
C ILE A 21 11.31 -13.24 5.15
N ILE A 22 11.95 -14.05 6.01
CA ILE A 22 11.68 -15.49 6.09
C ILE A 22 10.22 -15.73 6.48
N GLN A 23 9.73 -15.06 7.52
CA GLN A 23 8.33 -15.17 7.94
C GLN A 23 7.35 -14.75 6.84
N ALA A 24 7.64 -13.66 6.12
CA ALA A 24 6.83 -13.21 5.00
C ALA A 24 6.78 -14.24 3.86
N ARG A 25 7.92 -14.85 3.50
CA ARG A 25 7.97 -15.88 2.47
C ARG A 25 7.21 -17.14 2.86
N ASP A 26 7.38 -17.58 4.09
CA ASP A 26 6.67 -18.75 4.59
C ASP A 26 5.16 -18.50 4.55
N ALA A 27 4.69 -17.33 5.01
CA ALA A 27 3.28 -16.96 4.94
C ALA A 27 2.74 -16.91 3.50
N VAL A 28 3.49 -16.31 2.55
CA VAL A 28 3.11 -16.26 1.13
C VAL A 28 3.07 -17.66 0.52
N LYS A 29 4.02 -18.53 0.86
CA LYS A 29 4.06 -19.91 0.39
C LYS A 29 2.86 -20.71 0.94
N THR A 30 2.54 -20.54 2.22
CA THR A 30 1.38 -21.21 2.82
C THR A 30 0.08 -20.74 2.16
N LEU A 31 -0.07 -19.44 1.90
CA LEU A 31 -1.22 -18.88 1.17
C LEU A 31 -1.40 -19.52 -0.22
N ALA A 32 -0.31 -19.86 -0.92
CA ALA A 32 -0.37 -20.52 -2.22
C ALA A 32 -0.82 -21.99 -2.15
N THR A 33 -0.78 -22.61 -0.97
CA THR A 33 -1.00 -24.06 -0.77
C THR A 33 -2.17 -24.40 0.15
N SER A 34 -2.70 -23.43 0.88
CA SER A 34 -3.75 -23.61 1.89
C SER A 34 -4.72 -22.43 1.84
N GLU A 35 -6.01 -22.75 1.81
CA GLU A 35 -7.10 -21.76 1.85
C GLU A 35 -7.42 -21.28 3.28
N ASP A 36 -6.87 -21.95 4.31
CA ASP A 36 -7.14 -21.63 5.72
C ASP A 36 -6.30 -20.48 6.26
N VAL A 37 -5.32 -20.01 5.48
CA VAL A 37 -4.46 -18.91 5.89
C VAL A 37 -5.20 -17.58 5.81
N SER A 38 -5.19 -16.85 6.92
CA SER A 38 -5.71 -15.48 6.98
C SER A 38 -4.91 -14.54 6.08
N ILE A 39 -5.55 -13.96 5.07
CA ILE A 39 -4.92 -13.00 4.15
C ILE A 39 -4.36 -11.77 4.91
N PRO A 40 -5.09 -11.15 5.88
CA PRO A 40 -4.53 -10.09 6.71
C PRO A 40 -3.22 -10.46 7.40
N PHE A 41 -3.10 -11.69 7.91
CA PHE A 41 -1.87 -12.18 8.54
C PHE A 41 -0.71 -12.23 7.53
N VAL A 42 -0.95 -12.71 6.31
CA VAL A 42 0.09 -12.76 5.27
C VAL A 42 0.57 -11.37 4.89
N ARG A 43 -0.36 -10.43 4.70
CA ARG A 43 -0.04 -9.02 4.42
C ARG A 43 0.80 -8.41 5.54
N GLU A 44 0.40 -8.63 6.80
CA GLU A 44 1.12 -8.13 7.97
C GLU A 44 2.58 -8.60 7.96
N LYS A 45 2.84 -9.88 7.67
CA LYS A 45 4.21 -10.39 7.57
C LYS A 45 5.00 -9.75 6.43
N CYS A 46 4.39 -9.58 5.26
CA CYS A 46 5.02 -8.90 4.13
C CYS A 46 5.33 -7.43 4.45
N LEU A 47 4.35 -6.69 4.97
CA LEU A 47 4.46 -5.27 5.27
C LEU A 47 5.46 -5.01 6.39
N ALA A 48 5.54 -5.86 7.42
CA ALA A 48 6.57 -5.76 8.46
C ALA A 48 7.99 -5.90 7.88
N ALA A 49 8.19 -6.79 6.90
CA ALA A 49 9.47 -6.92 6.22
C ALA A 49 9.81 -5.69 5.37
N PHE A 50 8.82 -5.10 4.72
CA PHE A 50 8.98 -3.89 3.89
C PHE A 50 9.22 -2.63 4.73
N GLU A 51 8.50 -2.46 5.84
CA GLU A 51 8.71 -1.37 6.80
C GLU A 51 10.15 -1.36 7.33
N LEU A 52 10.65 -2.53 7.76
CA LEU A 52 12.05 -2.66 8.18
C LEU A 52 13.05 -2.30 7.08
N ALA A 53 12.71 -2.56 5.82
CA ALA A 53 13.53 -2.19 4.67
C ALA A 53 13.47 -0.69 4.35
N PHE A 54 12.31 -0.05 4.54
CA PHE A 54 12.16 1.40 4.41
C PHE A 54 12.95 2.14 5.49
N ASP A 55 12.90 1.66 6.73
CA ASP A 55 13.53 2.34 7.86
C ASP A 55 15.03 2.09 8.00
N LYS A 56 15.48 0.87 7.69
CA LYS A 56 16.85 0.41 8.00
C LYS A 56 17.62 -0.08 6.78
N GLY A 57 16.96 -0.19 5.63
CA GLY A 57 17.56 -0.68 4.40
C GLY A 57 18.42 0.36 3.69
N ASN A 58 19.13 -0.10 2.66
CA ASN A 58 19.72 0.79 1.66
C ASN A 58 18.71 1.01 0.51
N ASP A 59 19.06 1.86 -0.46
CA ASP A 59 18.18 2.19 -1.59
C ASP A 59 17.74 0.95 -2.39
N LYS A 60 18.62 -0.07 -2.48
CA LYS A 60 18.29 -1.34 -3.14
C LYS A 60 17.24 -2.13 -2.37
N ALA A 61 17.33 -2.17 -1.04
CA ALA A 61 16.33 -2.81 -0.18
C ALA A 61 15.00 -2.05 -0.24
N ALA A 62 15.05 -0.72 -0.15
CA ALA A 62 13.87 0.13 -0.28
C ALA A 62 13.17 -0.07 -1.64
N HIS A 63 13.93 -0.18 -2.74
CA HIS A 63 13.38 -0.48 -4.06
C HIS A 63 12.58 -1.79 -4.08
N TYR A 64 13.13 -2.89 -3.57
CA TYR A 64 12.40 -4.16 -3.52
C TYR A 64 11.19 -4.11 -2.58
N ALA A 65 11.25 -3.33 -1.50
CA ALA A 65 10.12 -3.12 -0.61
C ALA A 65 8.99 -2.32 -1.31
N VAL A 66 9.31 -1.30 -2.10
CA VAL A 66 8.35 -0.58 -2.95
C VAL A 66 7.67 -1.54 -3.94
N GLU A 67 8.44 -2.35 -4.66
CA GLU A 67 7.90 -3.38 -5.58
C GLU A 67 7.02 -4.40 -4.84
N GLY A 68 7.36 -4.70 -3.59
CA GLY A 68 6.60 -5.58 -2.71
C GLY A 68 5.22 -5.01 -2.37
N VAL A 69 5.16 -3.73 -2.00
CA VAL A 69 3.88 -3.03 -1.75
C VAL A 69 3.07 -2.92 -3.04
N GLN A 70 3.68 -2.59 -4.18
CA GLN A 70 2.97 -2.58 -5.47
C GLN A 70 2.36 -3.93 -5.81
N ALA A 71 3.08 -5.02 -5.52
CA ALA A 71 2.54 -6.35 -5.71
C ALA A 71 1.32 -6.62 -4.80
N LEU A 72 1.29 -6.13 -3.55
CA LEU A 72 0.10 -6.24 -2.70
C LEU A 72 -1.09 -5.47 -3.27
N LEU A 73 -0.86 -4.28 -3.80
CA LEU A 73 -1.92 -3.43 -4.34
C LEU A 73 -2.53 -3.99 -5.63
N ARG A 74 -1.77 -4.76 -6.43
CA ARG A 74 -2.20 -5.27 -7.74
C ARG A 74 -2.66 -6.72 -7.74
N ASP A 75 -2.16 -7.55 -6.84
CA ASP A 75 -2.50 -8.97 -6.81
C ASP A 75 -3.74 -9.18 -5.96
N THR A 76 -4.85 -9.52 -6.62
CA THR A 76 -6.19 -9.64 -6.03
C THR A 76 -6.26 -10.69 -4.92
N ARG A 77 -5.33 -11.64 -4.88
CA ARG A 77 -5.21 -12.61 -3.76
C ARG A 77 -4.89 -11.94 -2.44
N PHE A 78 -4.33 -10.73 -2.47
CA PHE A 78 -4.07 -9.91 -1.31
C PHE A 78 -5.11 -8.81 -1.13
N HIS A 79 -6.22 -8.74 -1.87
CA HIS A 79 -7.23 -7.70 -1.65
C HIS A 79 -8.20 -8.05 -0.52
N SER A 80 -8.71 -7.05 0.19
CA SER A 80 -9.62 -7.27 1.32
C SER A 80 -10.92 -7.90 0.89
N THR A 81 -11.37 -8.88 1.66
CA THR A 81 -12.69 -9.49 1.47
C THR A 81 -13.78 -8.64 2.12
N SER A 82 -15.04 -8.80 1.71
CA SER A 82 -16.16 -8.01 2.25
C SER A 82 -16.50 -8.29 3.72
N ILE A 83 -15.94 -9.35 4.29
CA ILE A 83 -16.17 -9.79 5.69
C ILE A 83 -14.99 -9.43 6.61
N GLU A 84 -13.94 -8.82 6.07
CA GLU A 84 -12.75 -8.45 6.81
C GLU A 84 -13.04 -7.28 7.75
N SER A 85 -12.46 -7.31 8.95
CA SER A 85 -12.56 -6.19 9.89
C SER A 85 -11.95 -4.93 9.26
N PRO A 86 -12.59 -3.76 9.40
CA PRO A 86 -12.06 -2.49 8.87
C PRO A 86 -10.62 -2.21 9.33
N ASN A 87 -10.26 -2.61 10.54
CA ASN A 87 -8.94 -2.37 11.13
C ASN A 87 -7.81 -3.21 10.51
N TYR A 88 -8.15 -4.21 9.71
CA TYR A 88 -7.19 -5.13 9.09
C TYR A 88 -7.30 -5.13 7.57
N ASN A 89 -7.99 -4.15 6.99
CA ASN A 89 -8.10 -4.02 5.55
C ASN A 89 -6.75 -3.65 4.91
N LEU A 90 -6.58 -3.98 3.63
CA LEU A 90 -5.32 -3.76 2.92
C LEU A 90 -4.88 -2.28 2.97
N PRO A 91 -5.74 -1.29 2.67
CA PRO A 91 -5.36 0.11 2.80
C PRO A 91 -4.84 0.50 4.19
N THR A 92 -5.53 0.06 5.25
CA THR A 92 -5.15 0.33 6.65
C THR A 92 -3.82 -0.30 7.00
N GLN A 93 -3.57 -1.54 6.58
CA GLN A 93 -2.28 -2.20 6.82
C GLN A 93 -1.13 -1.52 6.06
N VAL A 94 -1.36 -1.09 4.81
CA VAL A 94 -0.37 -0.34 4.03
C VAL A 94 -0.07 1.00 4.71
N LEU A 95 -1.09 1.77 5.10
CA LEU A 95 -0.93 3.05 5.80
C LEU A 95 -0.12 2.90 7.10
N SER A 96 -0.40 1.85 7.88
CA SER A 96 0.32 1.55 9.12
C SER A 96 1.81 1.31 8.87
N SER A 97 2.17 0.65 7.77
CA SER A 97 3.56 0.33 7.41
C SER A 97 4.38 1.51 6.88
N VAL A 98 3.75 2.66 6.61
CA VAL A 98 4.42 3.83 6.00
C VAL A 98 4.34 5.09 6.86
N THR A 99 4.00 4.96 8.15
CA THR A 99 3.91 6.10 9.09
C THR A 99 5.21 6.88 9.24
N GLY A 100 6.36 6.23 9.01
CA GLY A 100 7.71 6.80 9.04
C GLY A 100 8.12 7.65 7.83
N VAL A 101 7.27 7.77 6.79
CA VAL A 101 7.61 8.37 5.49
C VAL A 101 8.30 9.73 5.55
N ALA A 102 7.91 10.58 6.50
CA ALA A 102 8.48 11.91 6.66
C ALA A 102 9.98 11.93 7.03
N GLN A 103 10.51 10.82 7.55
CA GLN A 103 11.92 10.65 7.95
C GLN A 103 12.78 9.99 6.87
N TRP A 104 12.17 9.44 5.82
CA TRP A 104 12.89 8.78 4.74
C TRP A 104 13.51 9.80 3.79
N ASN A 105 14.44 9.33 2.95
CA ASN A 105 15.05 10.19 1.92
C ASN A 105 14.01 10.63 0.86
N SER A 106 14.26 11.74 0.17
CA SER A 106 13.34 12.34 -0.79
C SER A 106 12.89 11.38 -1.89
N GLN A 107 13.80 10.51 -2.34
CA GLN A 107 13.48 9.53 -3.38
C GLN A 107 12.45 8.53 -2.85
N LEU A 108 12.68 7.94 -1.67
CA LEU A 108 11.74 7.00 -1.07
C LEU A 108 10.41 7.66 -0.69
N GLN A 109 10.43 8.92 -0.25
CA GLN A 109 9.23 9.73 -0.05
C GLN A 109 8.39 9.78 -1.33
N CYS A 110 8.98 10.19 -2.46
CA CYS A 110 8.28 10.25 -3.75
C CYS A 110 7.68 8.90 -4.16
N HIS A 111 8.43 7.80 -4.01
CA HIS A 111 7.93 6.47 -4.34
C HIS A 111 6.75 6.08 -3.44
N CYS A 112 6.84 6.31 -2.13
CA CYS A 112 5.76 6.03 -1.18
C CYS A 112 4.49 6.82 -1.51
N LEU A 113 4.62 8.11 -1.83
CA LEU A 113 3.49 8.94 -2.24
C LEU A 113 2.82 8.39 -3.51
N THR A 114 3.60 7.90 -4.48
CA THR A 114 3.05 7.23 -5.67
C THR A 114 2.27 5.96 -5.31
N LEU A 115 2.76 5.13 -4.37
CA LEU A 115 2.05 3.93 -3.92
C LEU A 115 0.69 4.26 -3.28
N LEU A 116 0.65 5.29 -2.44
CA LEU A 116 -0.57 5.71 -1.77
C LEU A 116 -1.58 6.31 -2.76
N VAL A 117 -1.10 7.05 -3.77
CA VAL A 117 -1.97 7.50 -4.87
C VAL A 117 -2.51 6.32 -5.68
N GLU A 118 -1.68 5.35 -6.04
CA GLU A 118 -2.10 4.13 -6.75
C GLU A 118 -3.18 3.39 -5.96
N MET A 119 -3.00 3.27 -4.64
CA MET A 119 -3.98 2.67 -3.74
C MET A 119 -5.31 3.42 -3.75
N VAL A 120 -5.30 4.75 -3.53
CA VAL A 120 -6.51 5.59 -3.46
C VAL A 120 -7.25 5.63 -4.80
N CYS A 121 -6.51 5.67 -5.90
CA CYS A 121 -7.08 5.76 -7.25
C CYS A 121 -7.51 4.41 -7.84
N SER A 122 -7.24 3.29 -7.14
CA SER A 122 -7.64 1.97 -7.62
C SER A 122 -9.16 1.80 -7.63
N ALA A 123 -9.69 1.23 -8.72
CA ALA A 123 -11.09 0.83 -8.83
C ALA A 123 -11.35 -0.57 -8.23
N GLU A 124 -10.29 -1.35 -8.00
CA GLU A 124 -10.36 -2.70 -7.44
C GLU A 124 -10.32 -2.69 -5.91
N LEU A 125 -9.59 -1.73 -5.33
CA LEU A 125 -9.45 -1.59 -3.90
C LEU A 125 -10.62 -0.82 -3.30
N ARG A 126 -11.13 -1.34 -2.18
CA ARG A 126 -12.14 -0.65 -1.38
C ARG A 126 -11.46 0.32 -0.42
N VAL A 127 -11.32 1.57 -0.87
CA VAL A 127 -10.77 2.64 -0.04
C VAL A 127 -11.91 3.43 0.62
N SER A 128 -11.86 3.57 1.94
CA SER A 128 -12.79 4.37 2.73
C SER A 128 -12.41 5.85 2.70
N LEU A 129 -13.34 6.75 3.06
CA LEU A 129 -13.02 8.18 3.13
C LEU A 129 -11.96 8.45 4.22
N GLN A 130 -12.05 7.72 5.33
CA GLN A 130 -11.09 7.80 6.43
C GLN A 130 -9.66 7.47 5.96
N GLU A 131 -9.48 6.40 5.18
CA GLU A 131 -8.16 6.04 4.63
C GLU A 131 -7.62 7.10 3.66
N VAL A 132 -8.51 7.80 2.92
CA VAL A 132 -8.10 8.94 2.08
C VAL A 132 -7.63 10.10 2.95
N GLU A 133 -8.34 10.42 4.04
CA GLU A 133 -7.94 11.47 4.98
C GLU A 133 -6.56 11.16 5.59
N GLU A 134 -6.32 9.92 6.01
CA GLU A 134 -5.02 9.46 6.52
C GLU A 134 -3.91 9.58 5.45
N CYS A 135 -4.19 9.26 4.19
CA CYS A 135 -3.24 9.52 3.08
C CYS A 135 -2.92 11.02 2.95
N LEU A 136 -3.94 11.88 2.98
CA LEU A 136 -3.76 13.33 2.86
C LEU A 136 -2.91 13.89 4.00
N GLU A 137 -3.12 13.41 5.23
CA GLU A 137 -2.29 13.77 6.38
C GLU A 137 -0.82 13.39 6.17
N LEU A 138 -0.55 12.19 5.64
CA LEU A 138 0.81 11.77 5.30
C LEU A 138 1.43 12.65 4.22
N TYR A 139 0.68 13.01 3.18
CA TYR A 139 1.17 13.89 2.10
C TYR A 139 1.55 15.27 2.64
N MET A 140 0.69 15.85 3.48
CA MET A 140 0.95 17.13 4.14
C MET A 140 2.15 17.06 5.07
N ARG A 141 2.32 15.93 5.79
CA ARG A 141 3.47 15.69 6.67
C ARG A 141 4.78 15.65 5.87
N VAL A 142 4.82 14.93 4.75
CA VAL A 142 6.00 14.90 3.86
C VAL A 142 6.29 16.29 3.31
N PHE A 143 5.27 17.00 2.81
CA PHE A 143 5.43 18.36 2.29
C PHE A 143 6.02 19.32 3.33
N GLY A 144 5.59 19.22 4.58
CA GLY A 144 6.03 20.07 5.67
C GLY A 144 7.39 19.70 6.26
N SER A 145 7.81 18.43 6.16
CA SER A 145 9.07 17.96 6.76
C SER A 145 10.28 18.10 5.84
N THR A 146 10.08 18.06 4.51
CA THR A 146 11.18 18.07 3.53
C THR A 146 11.46 19.46 2.94
N ARG A 147 12.73 19.72 2.62
CA ARG A 147 13.16 20.89 1.83
C ARG A 147 13.38 20.55 0.36
N ASP A 148 13.29 19.28 0.02
CA ASP A 148 13.50 18.79 -1.34
C ASP A 148 12.29 19.12 -2.21
N GLU A 149 12.49 19.91 -3.26
CA GLU A 149 11.36 20.36 -4.08
C GLU A 149 10.72 19.20 -4.86
N SER A 150 11.45 18.13 -5.18
CA SER A 150 10.86 16.97 -5.85
C SER A 150 9.84 16.27 -4.95
N ALA A 151 10.17 16.07 -3.68
CA ALA A 151 9.25 15.50 -2.69
C ALA A 151 8.06 16.43 -2.41
N ARG A 152 8.28 17.76 -2.37
CA ARG A 152 7.19 18.73 -2.21
C ARG A 152 6.25 18.78 -3.41
N VAL A 153 6.78 18.72 -4.63
CA VAL A 153 5.96 18.62 -5.85
C VAL A 153 5.18 17.31 -5.85
N SER A 154 5.82 16.20 -5.52
CA SER A 154 5.19 14.88 -5.42
C SER A 154 4.04 14.89 -4.41
N ALA A 155 4.23 15.48 -3.22
CA ALA A 155 3.20 15.58 -2.20
C ALA A 155 2.00 16.42 -2.65
N ARG A 156 2.23 17.57 -3.31
CA ARG A 156 1.15 18.39 -3.88
C ARG A 156 0.36 17.62 -4.95
N ALA A 157 1.08 16.94 -5.84
CA ALA A 157 0.47 16.12 -6.87
C ALA A 157 -0.35 14.97 -6.27
N ALA A 158 0.17 14.32 -5.22
CA ALA A 158 -0.51 13.22 -4.53
C ALA A 158 -1.84 13.67 -3.92
N VAL A 159 -1.89 14.85 -3.27
CA VAL A 159 -3.14 15.44 -2.78
C VAL A 159 -4.16 15.60 -3.91
N SER A 160 -3.78 16.26 -5.00
CA SER A 160 -4.71 16.52 -6.11
C SER A 160 -5.18 15.23 -6.80
N GLN A 161 -4.27 14.27 -7.01
CA GLN A 161 -4.56 13.00 -7.67
C GLN A 161 -5.46 12.12 -6.80
N SER A 162 -5.16 11.97 -5.51
CA SER A 162 -5.97 11.15 -4.59
C SER A 162 -7.40 11.68 -4.45
N ILE A 163 -7.59 12.99 -4.29
CA ILE A 163 -8.94 13.58 -4.22
C ILE A 163 -9.70 13.33 -5.53
N THR A 164 -9.07 13.66 -6.66
CA THR A 164 -9.71 13.54 -7.98
C THR A 164 -10.05 12.08 -8.31
N GLY A 165 -9.11 11.17 -8.09
CA GLY A 165 -9.27 9.74 -8.36
C GLY A 165 -10.35 9.12 -7.48
N TYR A 166 -10.30 9.38 -6.17
CA TYR A 166 -11.31 8.88 -5.24
C TYR A 166 -12.74 9.34 -5.60
N CYS A 167 -12.92 10.63 -5.84
CA CYS A 167 -14.21 11.19 -6.23
C CYS A 167 -14.70 10.60 -7.57
N SER A 168 -13.80 10.41 -8.55
CA SER A 168 -14.15 9.84 -9.85
C SER A 168 -14.60 8.39 -9.73
N ASN A 169 -13.91 7.58 -8.93
CA ASN A 169 -14.29 6.19 -8.69
C ASN A 169 -15.64 6.08 -7.98
N ARG A 170 -15.88 6.92 -6.97
CA ARG A 170 -17.17 6.99 -6.26
C ARG A 170 -18.32 7.40 -7.17
N TYR A 171 -18.11 8.42 -8.01
CA TYR A 171 -19.11 8.89 -8.95
C TYR A 171 -19.45 7.82 -9.99
N SER A 172 -18.43 7.17 -10.56
CA SER A 172 -18.61 6.12 -11.56
C SER A 172 -19.40 4.93 -11.00
N ALA A 173 -19.08 4.51 -9.77
CA ALA A 173 -19.84 3.47 -9.08
C ALA A 173 -21.32 3.85 -8.89
N ALA A 174 -21.60 5.09 -8.46
CA ALA A 174 -22.97 5.57 -8.25
C ALA A 174 -23.81 5.59 -9.54
N VAL A 175 -23.20 5.98 -10.67
CA VAL A 175 -23.85 5.96 -11.98
C VAL A 175 -24.18 4.52 -12.42
N SER A 176 -23.24 3.58 -12.27
CA SER A 176 -23.47 2.17 -12.59
C SER A 176 -24.61 1.54 -11.77
N TYR A 177 -24.68 1.84 -10.46
CA TYR A 177 -25.78 1.38 -9.60
C TYR A 177 -27.15 1.92 -10.02
N THR A 178 -27.19 3.17 -10.52
CA THR A 178 -28.43 3.79 -10.96
C THR A 178 -28.96 3.12 -12.23
N ILE A 179 -28.10 2.86 -13.22
CA ILE A 179 -28.46 2.16 -14.46
C ILE A 179 -28.96 0.74 -14.17
N LEU A 180 -28.27 -0.01 -13.31
CA LEU A 180 -28.68 -1.36 -12.91
C LEU A 180 -30.06 -1.39 -12.24
N LYS A 181 -30.36 -0.46 -11.34
CA LYS A 181 -31.70 -0.35 -10.73
C LYS A 181 -32.77 -0.06 -11.77
N PHE A 182 -32.53 0.85 -12.71
CA PHE A 182 -33.48 1.13 -13.79
C PHE A 182 -33.73 -0.07 -14.71
N SER A 183 -32.70 -0.91 -14.94
CA SER A 183 -32.82 -2.09 -15.80
C SER A 183 -33.50 -3.29 -15.12
N ILE A 184 -33.52 -3.36 -13.79
CA ILE A 184 -34.23 -4.40 -13.02
C ILE A 184 -35.71 -4.00 -12.78
N MET A 185 -36.00 -2.70 -12.83
CA MET A 185 -37.35 -2.15 -12.62
C MET A 185 -38.21 -2.06 -13.89
N ASN A 186 -37.67 -2.37 -15.07
CA ASN A 186 -38.38 -2.47 -16.35
C ASN A 186 -38.28 -3.88 -16.92
#